data_AF-A0A8T5PZM9-F1
#
_entry.id   AF-A0A8T5PZM9-F1
#
_cell.length_a   1.000
_cell.length_b   1.000
_cell.length_c   1.000
_cell.angle_alpha   90.00
_cell.angle_beta   90.00
_cell.angle_gamma   90.00
#
_symmetry.space_group_name_H-M   'P 1'
#
loop_
_entity.id
_entity.type
_entity.pdbx_description
1 polymer ?
#
loop_
_entity_poly.entity_id
_entity_poly.type
_entity_poly.pdbx_seq_one_letter_code
_entity_poly.pdbx_strand_id
1 'polypeptide(L)'
;MVRKSHSFSDRILEILKENFESKNQDIFDKALIIQYLNIKTRSADSGSKARGSFANIYAIYVLVEDYTRKGYPSKGNYKDYSGAKFMDLFKRQRELPFGKKLQNHALNHRLNDRLPASEA
;
A
#
# COMPACT_ATOMS: atom_id res chain seq x y z
N MET A 1 -9.06 2.80 -16.24
CA MET A 1 -9.05 3.51 -14.93
C MET A 1 -8.59 4.95 -15.18
N VAL A 2 -9.45 5.95 -15.02
CA VAL A 2 -9.12 7.35 -15.34
C VAL A 2 -8.19 7.92 -14.27
N ARG A 3 -6.96 8.24 -14.68
CA ARG A 3 -5.90 8.84 -13.85
C ARG A 3 -6.20 10.32 -13.64
N LYS A 4 -6.73 10.69 -12.49
CA LYS A 4 -6.77 12.10 -12.07
C LYS A 4 -5.58 12.35 -11.14
N SER A 5 -4.61 13.11 -11.63
CA SER A 5 -3.61 13.75 -10.77
C SER A 5 -4.34 14.58 -9.71
N HIS A 6 -3.88 14.50 -8.47
CA HIS A 6 -4.34 15.29 -7.34
C HIS A 6 -3.14 15.78 -6.55
N SER A 7 -3.36 16.68 -5.59
CA SER A 7 -2.31 17.30 -4.77
C SER A 7 -1.30 16.30 -4.18
N PHE A 8 -1.76 15.13 -3.73
CA PHE A 8 -0.85 14.09 -3.22
C PHE A 8 -0.08 13.29 -4.31
N SER A 9 -0.49 13.34 -5.58
CA SER A 9 0.20 12.64 -6.67
C SER A 9 1.63 13.14 -6.87
N ASP A 10 1.84 14.45 -6.72
CA ASP A 10 3.15 15.08 -6.86
C ASP A 10 4.13 14.56 -5.79
N ARG A 11 3.63 14.33 -4.56
CA ARG A 11 4.45 13.76 -3.49
C ARG A 11 4.88 12.33 -3.78
N ILE A 12 4.02 11.53 -4.40
CA ILE A 12 4.37 10.17 -4.83
C ILE A 12 5.45 10.22 -5.92
N LEU A 13 5.30 11.09 -6.91
CA LEU A 13 6.27 11.27 -7.99
C LEU A 13 7.64 11.75 -7.47
N GLU A 14 7.66 12.65 -6.49
CA GLU A 14 8.89 13.12 -5.83
C GLU A 14 9.65 11.94 -5.20
N ILE A 15 8.97 11.12 -4.38
CA ILE A 15 9.56 9.93 -3.75
C ILE A 15 10.06 8.95 -4.82
N LEU A 16 9.30 8.73 -5.89
CA LEU A 16 9.73 7.84 -6.97
C LEU A 16 10.95 8.37 -7.71
N LYS A 17 11.04 9.70 -7.91
CA LYS A 17 12.19 10.35 -8.53
C LYS A 17 13.45 10.23 -7.68
N GLU A 18 13.32 10.37 -6.36
CA GLU A 18 14.43 10.17 -5.42
C GLU A 18 14.97 8.74 -5.42
N ASN A 19 14.08 7.74 -5.61
CA ASN A 19 14.46 6.33 -5.49
C ASN A 19 14.75 5.64 -6.84
N PHE A 20 14.21 6.15 -7.95
CA PHE A 20 14.26 5.48 -9.26
C PHE A 20 14.60 6.42 -10.42
N GLU A 21 15.00 7.66 -10.13
CA GLU A 21 15.50 8.64 -11.09
C GLU A 21 14.58 8.76 -12.32
N SER A 22 15.11 8.51 -13.53
CA SER A 22 14.38 8.63 -14.80
C SER A 22 13.22 7.63 -14.97
N LYS A 23 13.18 6.56 -14.18
CA LYS A 23 12.10 5.55 -14.23
C LYS A 23 10.86 5.95 -13.42
N ASN A 24 10.90 7.07 -12.69
CA ASN A 24 9.81 7.48 -11.80
C ASN A 24 8.44 7.51 -12.49
N GLN A 25 8.38 8.08 -13.70
CA GLN A 25 7.13 8.24 -14.43
C GLN A 25 6.61 6.88 -14.92
N ASP A 26 7.50 6.02 -15.41
CA ASP A 26 7.14 4.68 -15.86
C ASP A 26 6.59 3.83 -14.72
N ILE A 27 7.22 3.91 -13.54
CA ILE A 27 6.76 3.23 -12.32
C ILE A 27 5.40 3.79 -11.89
N PHE A 28 5.24 5.11 -11.86
CA PHE A 28 3.97 5.74 -11.52
C PHE A 28 2.84 5.31 -12.47
N ASP A 29 3.16 5.20 -13.76
CA ASP A 29 2.20 4.88 -14.81
C ASP A 29 1.93 3.39 -14.98
N LYS A 30 2.82 2.49 -14.58
CA LYS A 30 2.65 1.04 -14.82
C LYS A 30 2.54 0.21 -13.56
N ALA A 31 3.13 0.62 -12.44
CA ALA A 31 3.09 -0.18 -11.22
C ALA A 31 1.70 -0.09 -10.56
N LEU A 32 0.96 -1.19 -10.59
CA LEU A 32 -0.40 -1.28 -10.05
C LEU A 32 -0.48 -0.84 -8.58
N ILE A 33 0.52 -1.19 -7.78
CA ILE A 33 0.57 -0.82 -6.36
C ILE A 33 0.70 0.69 -6.16
N ILE A 34 1.48 1.36 -7.01
CA ILE A 34 1.66 2.81 -6.98
C ILE A 34 0.38 3.51 -7.43
N GLN A 35 -0.24 3.04 -8.50
CA GLN A 35 -1.53 3.56 -8.95
C GLN A 35 -2.62 3.40 -7.88
N TYR A 36 -2.63 2.27 -7.18
CA TYR A 36 -3.55 2.02 -6.08
C TYR A 36 -3.30 2.99 -4.91
N LEU A 37 -2.05 3.19 -4.49
CA LEU A 37 -1.69 4.16 -3.48
C LEU A 37 -2.16 5.57 -3.89
N ASN A 38 -1.90 5.97 -5.13
CA ASN A 38 -2.36 7.26 -5.66
C ASN A 38 -3.89 7.42 -5.45
N ILE A 39 -4.69 6.47 -5.93
CA ILE A 39 -6.16 6.49 -5.72
C ILE A 39 -6.53 6.56 -4.24
N LYS A 40 -5.87 5.78 -3.38
CA LYS A 40 -6.16 5.75 -1.94
C LYS A 40 -5.74 7.02 -1.20
N THR A 41 -4.84 7.80 -1.78
CA THR A 41 -4.36 9.07 -1.23
C THR A 41 -5.06 10.30 -1.81
N ARG A 42 -6.06 10.13 -2.68
CA ARG A 42 -6.82 11.25 -3.26
C ARG A 42 -7.43 12.21 -2.23
N SER A 43 -7.79 11.70 -1.06
CA SER A 43 -8.36 12.49 0.05
C SER A 43 -7.35 12.82 1.15
N ALA A 44 -6.04 12.67 0.89
CA ALA A 44 -5.00 12.90 1.89
C ALA A 44 -5.02 14.35 2.42
N ASP A 45 -5.21 15.32 1.53
CA ASP A 45 -5.25 16.76 1.85
C ASP A 45 -6.65 17.23 2.28
N SER A 46 -7.62 16.33 2.35
CA SER A 46 -8.96 16.62 2.84
C SER A 46 -9.03 16.54 4.37
N GLY A 47 -10.12 17.05 4.96
CA GLY A 47 -10.36 17.01 6.40
C GLY A 47 -10.29 15.60 7.01
N SER A 48 -10.10 15.51 8.34
CA SER A 48 -9.86 14.27 9.07
C SER A 48 -10.89 13.15 8.86
N LYS A 49 -12.14 13.50 8.52
CA LYS A 49 -13.22 12.55 8.18
C LYS A 49 -13.09 11.94 6.79
N ALA A 50 -12.37 12.58 5.86
CA ALA A 50 -12.19 12.12 4.47
C ALA A 50 -10.98 11.19 4.30
N ARG A 51 -10.09 11.10 5.29
CA ARG A 51 -8.90 10.22 5.30
C ARG A 51 -9.24 8.76 5.64
N GLY A 52 -10.33 8.23 5.09
CA GLY A 52 -10.85 6.89 5.39
C GLY A 52 -10.05 5.72 4.81
N SER A 53 -8.97 5.97 4.05
CA SER A 53 -8.24 4.92 3.35
C SER A 53 -7.02 4.34 4.07
N PHE A 54 -6.73 4.79 5.31
CA PHE A 54 -5.59 4.27 6.08
C PHE A 54 -5.65 2.75 6.27
N ALA A 55 -6.85 2.19 6.43
CA ALA A 55 -7.01 0.74 6.60
C ALA A 55 -6.40 -0.08 5.45
N ASN A 56 -6.61 0.35 4.20
CA ASN A 56 -6.11 -0.37 3.02
C ASN A 56 -4.61 -0.16 2.81
N ILE A 57 -4.15 1.09 3.00
CA ILE A 57 -2.73 1.42 2.86
C ILE A 57 -1.92 0.68 3.91
N TYR A 58 -2.42 0.64 5.16
CA TYR A 58 -1.75 -0.07 6.24
C TYR A 58 -1.79 -1.58 6.08
N ALA A 59 -2.86 -2.15 5.52
CA ALA A 59 -2.89 -3.58 5.19
C ALA A 59 -1.74 -3.97 4.23
N ILE A 60 -1.50 -3.17 3.19
CA ILE A 60 -0.35 -3.36 2.29
C ILE A 60 0.96 -3.16 3.05
N TYR A 61 1.07 -2.06 3.78
CA TYR A 61 2.29 -1.71 4.51
C TYR A 61 2.73 -2.82 5.46
N VAL A 62 1.84 -3.33 6.32
CA VAL A 62 2.21 -4.34 7.33
C VAL A 62 2.56 -5.68 6.68
N LEU A 63 1.95 -6.01 5.55
CA LEU A 63 2.28 -7.21 4.78
C LEU A 63 3.69 -7.11 4.18
N VAL A 64 4.01 -5.98 3.56
CA VAL A 64 5.36 -5.71 3.00
C VAL A 64 6.40 -5.64 4.11
N GLU A 65 6.05 -5.04 5.26
CA GLU A 65 6.92 -4.96 6.44
C GLU A 65 7.22 -6.36 7.00
N ASP A 66 6.22 -7.24 7.13
CA ASP A 66 6.42 -8.63 7.57
C ASP A 66 7.32 -9.41 6.60
N TYR A 67 7.04 -9.32 5.29
CA TYR A 67 7.86 -9.96 4.25
C TYR A 67 9.33 -9.51 4.32
N THR A 68 9.55 -8.20 4.43
CA THR A 68 10.89 -7.62 4.49
C THR A 68 11.61 -7.99 5.78
N ARG A 69 10.94 -7.93 6.94
CA ARG A 69 11.54 -8.25 8.25
C ARG A 69 11.95 -9.70 8.39
N LYS A 70 11.27 -10.62 7.72
CA LYS A 70 11.67 -12.04 7.69
C LYS A 70 12.89 -12.29 6.78
N GLY A 71 13.36 -11.26 6.08
CA GLY A 71 14.53 -11.30 5.21
C GLY A 71 14.27 -11.95 3.86
N TYR A 72 13.01 -12.08 3.45
CA TYR A 72 12.69 -12.68 2.15
C TYR A 72 13.25 -11.94 0.94
N PRO A 73 13.37 -10.59 0.93
CA PRO A 73 14.03 -9.90 -0.18
C PRO A 73 15.45 -10.37 -0.47
N SER A 74 16.19 -10.84 0.55
CA SER A 74 17.56 -11.36 0.41
C SER A 74 17.66 -12.88 0.36
N LYS A 75 16.62 -13.61 0.78
CA LYS A 75 16.61 -15.07 0.89
C LYS A 75 16.06 -15.80 -0.33
N GLY A 76 15.36 -15.12 -1.25
CA GLY A 76 14.89 -15.76 -2.48
C GLY A 76 13.56 -15.25 -2.99
N ASN A 77 12.85 -16.13 -3.71
CA ASN A 77 11.63 -15.82 -4.44
C ASN A 77 10.43 -15.83 -3.48
N TYR A 78 9.39 -15.05 -3.79
CA TYR A 78 8.15 -14.93 -3.02
C TYR A 78 7.52 -16.29 -2.67
N LYS A 79 7.71 -17.31 -3.52
CA LYS A 79 7.23 -18.68 -3.30
C LYS A 79 7.66 -19.31 -1.96
N ASP A 80 8.77 -18.85 -1.38
CA ASP A 80 9.32 -19.38 -0.12
C ASP A 80 8.74 -18.66 1.12
N TYR A 81 7.87 -17.68 0.90
CA TYR A 81 7.18 -16.93 1.95
C TYR A 81 6.17 -17.83 2.67
N SER A 82 6.42 -18.10 3.95
CA SER A 82 5.55 -18.93 4.80
C SER A 82 4.22 -18.27 5.17
N GLY A 83 3.97 -17.05 4.67
CA GLY A 83 2.81 -16.25 5.03
C GLY A 83 3.02 -15.46 6.32
N ALA A 84 2.05 -14.58 6.58
CA ALA A 84 1.96 -13.80 7.81
C ALA A 84 0.77 -14.26 8.65
N LYS A 85 0.94 -14.22 9.98
CA LYS A 85 -0.16 -14.42 10.91
C LYS A 85 -1.05 -13.18 10.91
N PHE A 86 -2.33 -13.38 10.62
CA PHE A 86 -3.32 -12.30 10.57
C PHE A 86 -3.32 -11.41 11.83
N MET A 87 -3.28 -12.02 13.02
CA MET A 87 -3.31 -11.28 14.29
C MET A 87 -2.09 -10.38 14.47
N ASP A 88 -0.92 -10.80 13.97
CA ASP A 88 0.30 -10.01 14.06
C ASP A 88 0.24 -8.80 13.11
N LEU A 89 -0.22 -9.02 11.88
CA LEU A 89 -0.46 -7.93 10.92
C LEU A 89 -1.50 -6.93 11.44
N PHE A 90 -2.59 -7.42 12.02
CA PHE A 90 -3.66 -6.58 12.52
C PHE A 90 -3.23 -5.77 13.75
N LYS A 91 -2.46 -6.40 14.66
CA LYS A 91 -1.86 -5.70 15.80
C LYS A 91 -0.95 -4.58 15.31
N ARG A 92 -0.05 -4.89 14.37
CA ARG A 92 0.89 -3.92 13.81
C ARG A 92 0.18 -2.75 13.12
N GLN A 93 -0.90 -3.03 12.38
CA GLN A 93 -1.71 -2.00 11.73
C GLN A 93 -2.30 -0.99 12.73
N ARG A 94 -2.65 -1.43 13.95
CA ARG A 94 -3.19 -0.56 15.00
C ARG A 94 -2.13 0.29 15.71
N GLU A 95 -0.87 -0.10 15.63
CA GLU A 95 0.28 0.64 16.18
C GLU A 95 0.68 1.82 15.28
N LEU A 96 0.30 1.80 14.00
CA LEU A 96 0.59 2.89 13.07
C LEU A 96 -0.21 4.17 13.43
N PRO A 97 0.27 5.36 13.03
CA PRO A 97 -0.42 6.63 13.30
C PRO A 97 -1.89 6.58 12.87
N PHE A 98 -2.80 7.06 13.73
CA PHE A 98 -4.26 6.99 13.49
C PHE A 98 -4.83 5.57 13.33
N GLY A 99 -4.02 4.53 13.58
CA GLY A 99 -4.37 3.12 13.41
C GLY A 99 -5.20 2.52 14.55
N LYS A 100 -5.14 3.12 15.74
CA LYS A 100 -5.71 2.56 16.99
C LYS A 100 -7.18 2.12 16.90
N LYS A 101 -7.98 2.80 16.07
CA LYS A 101 -9.43 2.53 15.90
C LYS A 101 -9.77 1.83 14.57
N LEU A 102 -8.77 1.40 13.78
CA LEU A 102 -9.03 0.74 12.51
C LEU A 102 -9.64 -0.66 12.70
N GLN A 103 -10.65 -0.94 11.88
CA GLN A 103 -11.28 -2.26 11.78
C GLN A 103 -10.51 -3.16 10.81
N ASN A 104 -10.65 -4.47 10.97
CA ASN A 104 -9.90 -5.49 10.22
C ASN A 104 -10.38 -5.73 8.77
N HIS A 105 -11.48 -5.09 8.34
CA HIS A 105 -12.12 -5.37 7.05
C HIS A 105 -11.20 -5.21 5.82
N ALA A 106 -10.14 -4.40 5.93
CA ALA A 106 -9.16 -4.21 4.87
C ALA A 106 -8.22 -5.42 4.67
N LEU A 107 -7.85 -6.11 5.76
CA LEU A 107 -7.01 -7.32 5.69
C LEU A 107 -7.79 -8.55 5.19
N ASN A 108 -9.12 -8.58 5.36
CA ASN A 108 -9.93 -9.78 5.11
C ASN A 108 -10.53 -9.89 3.70
N HIS A 109 -10.87 -8.79 3.01
CA HIS A 109 -11.63 -8.91 1.75
C HIS A 109 -11.48 -7.70 0.82
N ARG A 110 -11.54 -6.48 1.38
CA ARG A 110 -11.73 -5.25 0.59
C ARG A 110 -10.56 -4.85 -0.29
N LEU A 111 -9.37 -5.40 -0.03
CA LEU A 111 -8.18 -5.11 -0.83
C LEU A 111 -8.17 -5.94 -2.12
N ASN A 112 -8.50 -7.22 -2.03
CA ASN A 112 -8.54 -8.16 -3.14
C ASN A 112 -9.61 -7.77 -4.17
N ASP A 113 -10.74 -7.22 -3.74
CA ASP A 113 -11.80 -6.77 -4.66
C ASP A 113 -11.42 -5.51 -5.46
N ARG A 114 -10.33 -4.82 -5.10
CA ARG A 114 -9.96 -3.51 -5.67
C ARG A 114 -8.63 -3.50 -6.40
N LEU A 115 -7.73 -4.43 -6.09
CA LEU A 115 -6.57 -4.71 -6.93
C LEU A 115 -7.02 -5.82 -7.88
N PRO A 116 -7.14 -5.57 -9.20
CA PRO A 116 -7.40 -6.65 -10.14
C PRO A 116 -6.29 -7.68 -9.98
N ALA A 117 -6.64 -8.94 -9.74
CA ALA A 117 -5.69 -10.03 -9.84
C ALA A 117 -5.15 -9.98 -11.27
N SER A 118 -3.84 -9.81 -11.44
CA SER A 118 -3.23 -10.23 -12.70
C SER A 118 -3.45 -11.73 -12.75
N GLU A 119 -4.23 -12.20 -13.73
CA GLU A 119 -4.17 -13.60 -14.13
C GLU A 119 -2.69 -13.91 -14.38
N ALA A 120 -2.14 -14.78 -13.52
CA ALA A 120 -0.76 -15.22 -13.56
C ALA A 120 -0.58 -16.27 -14.65
#